data_AF-A0A7Y5PY22-F1
#
_entry.id   AF-A0A7Y5PY22-F1
#
_cell.length_a   1.000
_cell.length_b   1.000
_cell.length_c   1.000
_cell.angle_alpha   90.00
_cell.angle_beta   90.00
_cell.angle_gamma   90.00
#
_symmetry.space_group_name_H-M   'P 1'
#
loop_
_entity.id
_entity.type
_entity.pdbx_description
1 polymer ?
#
loop_
_entity_poly.entity_id
_entity_poly.type
_entity_poly.pdbx_seq_one_letter_code
_entity_poly.pdbx_strand_id
1 'polypeptide(L)'
;MKNLILLAALVLVATALGCCLVSPKPAPPAAGLVGAWKGDSTFLDRDLAVEYGSFPVVVEIAADGSATGSIGSARLAEALVREREGEFLVEGRLDGDVFATGSLPAQGKSLFVMILAAPVDAHTSGNLHLKSNGVFDFTLRVCGLELAKQ
;
A
#
# COMPACT_ATOMS: atom_id res chain seq x y z
N MET A 1 -51.68 3.79 22.94
CA MET A 1 -51.46 3.10 21.64
C MET A 1 -50.70 3.94 20.61
N LYS A 2 -50.87 5.28 20.52
CA LYS A 2 -50.10 6.14 19.59
C LYS A 2 -48.58 6.17 19.83
N ASN A 3 -48.12 6.00 21.07
CA ASN A 3 -46.68 6.08 21.41
C ASN A 3 -45.89 4.80 21.08
N LEU A 4 -46.55 3.67 20.79
CA LEU A 4 -45.88 2.41 20.47
C LEU A 4 -45.46 2.33 18.99
N ILE A 5 -46.21 3.02 18.11
CA ILE A 5 -45.94 3.07 16.67
C ILE A 5 -44.72 3.96 16.37
N LEU A 6 -44.50 5.02 17.16
CA LEU A 6 -43.34 5.90 16.99
C LEU A 6 -42.01 5.23 17.37
N LEU A 7 -42.00 4.34 18.37
CA LEU A 7 -40.79 3.61 18.77
C LEU A 7 -40.38 2.56 17.72
N ALA A 8 -41.35 1.89 17.09
CA ALA A 8 -41.06 0.88 16.07
C ALA A 8 -40.46 1.50 14.79
N ALA A 9 -40.87 2.72 14.43
CA ALA A 9 -40.31 3.44 13.28
C ALA A 9 -38.86 3.90 13.53
N LEU A 10 -38.49 4.25 14.76
CA LEU A 10 -37.14 4.73 15.09
C LEU A 10 -36.10 3.59 15.08
N VAL A 11 -36.49 2.39 15.52
CA VAL A 11 -35.60 1.20 15.52
C VAL A 11 -35.31 0.70 14.11
N LEU A 12 -36.27 0.83 13.18
CA LEU A 12 -36.09 0.39 11.79
C LEU A 12 -35.16 1.30 10.97
N VAL A 13 -35.08 2.59 11.29
CA VAL A 13 -34.15 3.53 10.65
C VAL A 13 -32.72 3.34 11.15
N ALA A 14 -32.53 2.94 12.41
CA ALA A 14 -31.21 2.71 12.99
C ALA A 14 -30.51 1.45 12.44
N THR A 15 -31.25 0.40 12.06
CA THR A 15 -30.65 -0.82 11.48
C THR A 15 -30.29 -0.66 10.01
N ALA A 16 -31.01 0.16 9.24
CA ALA A 16 -30.72 0.40 7.83
C ALA A 16 -29.44 1.23 7.59
N LEU A 17 -29.09 2.13 8.51
CA LEU A 17 -27.85 2.94 8.43
C LEU A 17 -26.59 2.17 8.90
N GLY A 18 -26.75 1.10 9.69
CA GLY A 18 -25.64 0.32 10.23
C GLY A 18 -24.94 -0.57 9.19
N CYS A 19 -25.64 -1.01 8.14
CA CYS A 19 -25.07 -1.89 7.12
C CYS A 19 -24.29 -1.17 6.01
N CYS A 20 -24.43 0.16 5.87
CA CYS A 20 -23.77 0.92 4.80
C CYS A 20 -22.41 1.52 5.18
N LEU A 21 -21.99 1.40 6.44
CA LEU A 21 -20.76 2.04 6.95
C LEU A 21 -19.54 1.11 7.00
N VAL A 22 -19.71 -0.18 6.73
CA VAL A 22 -18.59 -1.10 6.66
C VAL A 22 -18.13 -1.19 5.21
N SER A 23 -17.07 -0.45 4.88
CA SER A 23 -16.34 -0.67 3.63
C SER A 23 -16.00 -2.16 3.53
N PRO A 24 -16.36 -2.84 2.42
CA PRO A 24 -16.08 -4.26 2.28
C PRO A 24 -14.57 -4.50 2.45
N LYS A 25 -14.21 -5.50 3.27
CA LYS A 25 -12.82 -5.94 3.41
C LYS A 25 -12.29 -6.29 2.02
N PRO A 26 -11.07 -5.87 1.64
CA PRO A 26 -10.45 -6.28 0.39
C PRO A 26 -10.50 -7.81 0.25
N ALA A 27 -10.65 -8.29 -0.97
CA ALA A 27 -10.53 -9.71 -1.24
C ALA A 27 -9.15 -10.21 -0.75
N PRO A 28 -9.06 -11.44 -0.24
CA PRO A 28 -7.78 -12.00 0.17
C PRO A 28 -6.79 -12.02 -1.01
N PRO A 29 -5.50 -11.77 -0.78
CA PRO A 29 -4.49 -11.76 -1.83
C PRO A 29 -4.33 -13.16 -2.42
N ALA A 30 -3.83 -13.23 -3.66
CA ALA A 30 -3.47 -14.50 -4.27
C ALA A 30 -2.47 -15.27 -3.39
N ALA A 31 -2.68 -16.57 -3.21
CA ALA A 31 -1.90 -17.39 -2.28
C ALA A 31 -0.38 -17.35 -2.55
N GLY A 32 0.02 -17.18 -3.81
CA GLY A 32 1.43 -17.03 -4.20
C GLY A 32 2.11 -15.80 -3.61
N LEU A 33 1.36 -14.74 -3.31
CA LEU A 33 1.85 -13.46 -2.81
C LEU A 33 2.01 -13.40 -1.29
N VAL A 34 1.32 -14.25 -0.53
CA VAL A 34 1.39 -14.27 0.94
C VAL A 34 2.79 -14.70 1.41
N GLY A 35 3.35 -13.97 2.39
CA GLY A 35 4.63 -14.24 3.02
C GLY A 35 5.62 -13.07 2.98
N ALA A 36 6.87 -13.36 3.36
CA ALA A 36 7.98 -12.41 3.41
C ALA A 36 8.62 -12.22 2.03
N TRP A 37 8.79 -10.96 1.64
CA TRP A 37 9.48 -10.54 0.43
C TRP A 37 10.55 -9.51 0.76
N LYS A 38 11.69 -9.63 0.08
CA LYS A 38 12.80 -8.70 0.21
C LYS A 38 13.46 -8.48 -1.14
N GLY A 39 13.91 -7.26 -1.36
CA GLY A 39 14.76 -6.93 -2.48
C GLY A 39 15.10 -5.47 -2.47
N ASP A 40 15.14 -4.90 -3.67
CA ASP A 40 15.79 -3.64 -3.94
C ASP A 40 14.95 -2.81 -4.89
N SER A 41 15.03 -1.50 -4.72
CA SER A 41 14.39 -0.53 -5.60
C SER A 41 15.40 0.54 -6.03
N THR A 42 15.20 1.07 -7.23
CA THR A 42 16.05 2.13 -7.79
C THR A 42 15.18 3.14 -8.52
N PHE A 43 15.44 4.43 -8.32
CA PHE A 43 14.70 5.49 -9.02
C PHE A 43 14.85 5.38 -10.55
N LEU A 44 13.76 5.63 -11.28
CA LEU A 44 13.82 5.76 -12.74
C LEU A 44 14.28 7.16 -13.19
N ASP A 45 14.17 8.14 -12.29
CA ASP A 45 14.79 9.45 -12.46
C ASP A 45 16.31 9.29 -12.26
N ARG A 46 17.09 9.66 -13.29
CA ARG A 46 18.54 9.47 -13.30
C ARG A 46 19.23 10.23 -12.17
N ASP A 47 18.81 11.45 -11.87
CA ASP A 47 19.53 12.29 -10.92
C ASP A 47 19.29 11.76 -9.50
N LEU A 48 18.06 11.29 -9.21
CA LEU A 48 17.76 10.56 -7.97
C LEU A 48 18.45 9.20 -7.90
N ALA A 49 18.57 8.49 -9.03
CA ALA A 49 19.29 7.21 -9.07
C ALA A 49 20.79 7.39 -8.78
N VAL A 50 21.39 8.48 -9.25
CA VAL A 50 22.79 8.85 -8.93
C VAL A 50 22.92 9.24 -7.45
N GLU A 51 21.95 9.99 -6.91
CA GLU A 51 21.99 10.46 -5.52
C GLU A 51 21.80 9.32 -4.51
N TYR A 52 20.84 8.43 -4.75
CA TYR A 52 20.40 7.44 -3.76
C TYR A 52 20.84 6.00 -4.07
N GLY A 53 21.19 5.70 -5.33
CA GLY A 53 21.47 4.35 -5.75
C GLY A 53 20.29 3.40 -5.57
N SER A 54 20.61 2.13 -5.34
CA SER A 54 19.62 1.11 -4.94
C SER A 54 19.36 1.18 -3.44
N PHE A 55 18.13 0.94 -3.04
CA PHE A 55 17.72 0.95 -1.64
C PHE A 55 16.79 -0.24 -1.30
N PRO A 56 16.85 -0.74 -0.06
CA PRO A 56 16.16 -1.97 0.31
C PRO A 56 14.65 -1.76 0.44
N VAL A 57 13.90 -2.78 0.01
CA VAL A 57 12.46 -2.91 0.26
C VAL A 57 12.21 -4.27 0.91
N VAL A 58 11.45 -4.26 2.00
CA VAL A 58 11.01 -5.46 2.71
C VAL A 58 9.50 -5.35 2.91
N VAL A 59 8.77 -6.41 2.57
CA VAL A 59 7.33 -6.47 2.79
C VAL A 59 6.92 -7.87 3.22
N GLU A 60 6.15 -7.96 4.31
CA GLU A 60 5.44 -9.15 4.74
C GLU A 60 3.97 -8.98 4.37
N ILE A 61 3.42 -9.90 3.58
CA ILE A 61 2.03 -9.90 3.15
C ILE A 61 1.28 -11.00 3.88
N ALA A 62 0.32 -10.61 4.71
CA ALA A 62 -0.52 -11.55 5.45
C ALA A 62 -1.66 -12.11 4.57
N ALA A 63 -2.15 -13.29 4.94
CA ALA A 63 -3.27 -13.96 4.26
C ALA A 63 -4.58 -13.15 4.30
N ASP A 64 -4.67 -12.16 5.19
CA ASP A 64 -5.84 -11.31 5.35
C ASP A 64 -5.78 -10.03 4.50
N GLY A 65 -4.72 -9.86 3.71
CA GLY A 65 -4.48 -8.72 2.84
C GLY A 65 -3.77 -7.54 3.48
N SER A 66 -3.46 -7.59 4.78
CA SER A 66 -2.59 -6.58 5.41
C SER A 66 -1.13 -6.78 5.02
N ALA A 67 -0.36 -5.70 5.00
CA ALA A 67 1.07 -5.74 4.77
C ALA A 67 1.84 -4.94 5.83
N THR A 68 3.06 -5.35 6.11
CA THR A 68 4.00 -4.63 6.99
C THR A 68 5.40 -4.67 6.38
N GLY A 69 6.31 -3.80 6.81
CA GLY A 69 7.67 -3.81 6.30
C GLY A 69 8.35 -2.46 6.31
N SER A 70 9.23 -2.23 5.34
CA SER A 70 9.97 -0.98 5.19
C SER A 70 10.38 -0.70 3.75
N ILE A 71 10.48 0.58 3.42
CA ILE A 71 11.08 1.10 2.19
C ILE A 71 12.20 2.06 2.59
N GLY A 72 13.45 1.69 2.31
CA GLY A 72 14.61 2.38 2.87
C GLY A 72 14.50 2.42 4.40
N SER A 73 14.47 3.62 4.98
CA SER A 73 14.33 3.84 6.42
C SER A 73 12.87 3.96 6.91
N ALA A 74 11.91 4.17 6.01
CA ALA A 74 10.51 4.37 6.36
C ALA A 74 9.80 3.04 6.63
N ARG A 75 8.88 3.03 7.60
CA ARG A 75 8.03 1.88 7.91
C ARG A 75 6.72 1.93 7.13
N LEU A 76 6.22 0.78 6.72
CA LEU A 76 4.88 0.67 6.13
C LEU A 76 3.83 0.79 7.23
N ALA A 77 2.87 1.68 7.05
CA ALA A 77 1.73 1.87 7.95
C ALA A 77 0.42 1.76 7.16
N GLU A 78 -0.59 1.13 7.75
CA GLU A 78 -1.92 0.95 7.14
C GLU A 78 -1.87 0.32 5.73
N ALA A 79 -0.87 -0.54 5.50
CA ALA A 79 -0.64 -1.10 4.17
C ALA A 79 -1.57 -2.27 3.88
N LEU A 80 -2.14 -2.26 2.67
CA LEU A 80 -3.11 -3.22 2.19
C LEU A 80 -2.74 -3.70 0.79
N VAL A 81 -3.10 -4.94 0.51
CA VAL A 81 -2.96 -5.56 -0.82
C VAL A 81 -4.30 -5.55 -1.55
N ARG A 82 -4.28 -5.18 -2.83
CA ARG A 82 -5.41 -5.25 -3.75
C ARG A 82 -4.97 -5.90 -5.05
N GLU A 83 -5.87 -6.64 -5.68
CA GLU A 83 -5.67 -7.11 -7.04
C GLU A 83 -6.39 -6.18 -8.00
N ARG A 84 -5.74 -5.82 -9.11
CA ARG A 84 -6.33 -5.03 -10.18
C ARG A 84 -5.74 -5.44 -11.51
N GLU A 85 -6.61 -5.83 -12.46
CA GLU A 85 -6.21 -6.08 -13.85
C GLU A 85 -5.06 -7.11 -13.99
N GLY A 86 -4.95 -8.06 -13.05
CA GLY A 86 -3.89 -9.08 -13.03
C GLY A 86 -2.60 -8.66 -12.33
N GLU A 87 -2.54 -7.45 -11.78
CA GLU A 87 -1.44 -6.93 -10.96
C GLU A 87 -1.83 -6.89 -9.48
N PHE A 88 -0.82 -6.90 -8.62
CA PHE A 88 -0.97 -6.77 -7.16
C PHE A 88 -0.48 -5.40 -6.71
N LEU A 89 -1.40 -4.60 -6.15
CA LEU A 89 -1.10 -3.30 -5.59
C LEU A 89 -0.94 -3.45 -4.08
N VAL A 90 0.25 -3.16 -3.58
CA VAL A 90 0.50 -3.00 -2.14
C VAL A 90 0.63 -1.51 -1.86
N GLU A 91 -0.33 -0.92 -1.15
CA GLU A 91 -0.42 0.52 -0.96
C GLU A 91 -0.67 0.88 0.49
N GLY A 92 -0.19 2.05 0.92
CA GLY A 92 -0.36 2.52 2.28
C GLY A 92 0.39 3.82 2.57
N ARG A 93 0.60 4.08 3.85
CA ARG A 93 1.35 5.23 4.36
C ARG A 93 2.78 4.83 4.69
N LEU A 94 3.66 5.83 4.66
CA LEU A 94 5.02 5.74 5.18
C LEU A 94 5.07 6.46 6.52
N ASP A 95 5.55 5.74 7.53
CA ASP A 95 5.92 6.32 8.82
C ASP A 95 7.42 6.60 8.82
N GLY A 96 7.76 7.90 8.81
CA GLY A 96 9.11 8.41 8.60
C GLY A 96 9.50 8.65 7.14
N ASP A 97 10.70 9.15 6.94
CA ASP A 97 11.27 9.42 5.61
C ASP A 97 11.96 8.17 5.05
N VAL A 98 11.84 7.95 3.72
CA VAL A 98 12.54 6.84 3.03
C VAL A 98 14.05 6.98 3.17
N PHE A 99 14.56 8.22 3.12
CA PHE A 99 15.96 8.58 3.33
C PHE A 99 16.05 9.69 4.37
N ALA A 100 17.07 9.66 5.22
CA ALA A 100 17.27 10.72 6.22
C ALA A 100 17.90 12.00 5.63
N THR A 101 18.51 11.92 4.45
CA THR A 101 19.27 13.01 3.82
C THR A 101 19.00 13.09 2.31
N GLY A 102 19.47 14.17 1.69
CA GLY A 102 19.37 14.40 0.24
C GLY A 102 18.13 15.21 -0.17
N SER A 103 17.78 15.15 -1.45
CA SER A 103 16.73 15.94 -2.08
C SER A 103 15.28 15.42 -1.86
N LEU A 104 15.10 14.15 -1.51
CA LEU A 104 13.78 13.52 -1.36
C LEU A 104 13.01 13.92 -0.09
N PRO A 105 13.61 14.04 1.11
CA PRO A 105 12.87 14.34 2.35
C PRO A 105 12.04 15.61 2.28
N ALA A 106 12.58 16.67 1.65
CA ALA A 106 11.88 17.94 1.45
C ALA A 106 10.62 17.82 0.57
N GLN A 107 10.42 16.71 -0.14
CA GLN A 107 9.27 16.45 -1.00
C GLN A 107 8.11 15.78 -0.26
N GLY A 108 8.27 15.41 1.01
CA GLY A 108 7.19 14.93 1.88
C GLY A 108 6.51 13.66 1.37
N LYS A 109 7.30 12.67 0.92
CA LYS A 109 6.79 11.38 0.44
C LYS A 109 6.25 10.56 1.60
N SER A 110 4.93 10.58 1.76
CA SER A 110 4.22 9.97 2.91
C SER A 110 3.31 8.81 2.52
N LEU A 111 3.21 8.51 1.22
CA LEU A 111 2.40 7.42 0.68
C LEU A 111 3.23 6.60 -0.29
N PHE A 112 2.92 5.32 -0.40
CA PHE A 112 3.54 4.43 -1.37
C PHE A 112 2.51 3.56 -2.08
N VAL A 113 2.85 3.13 -3.29
CA VAL A 113 2.15 2.08 -4.03
C VAL A 113 3.21 1.20 -4.70
N MET A 114 3.28 -0.07 -4.34
CA MET A 114 4.02 -1.08 -5.09
C MET A 114 3.05 -1.75 -6.06
N ILE A 115 3.37 -1.73 -7.35
CA ILE A 115 2.61 -2.42 -8.40
C ILE A 115 3.44 -3.62 -8.80
N LEU A 116 3.02 -4.82 -8.40
CA LEU A 116 3.76 -6.06 -8.55
C LEU A 116 3.12 -6.95 -9.60
N ALA A 117 3.94 -7.55 -10.46
CA ALA A 117 3.51 -8.61 -11.35
C ALA A 117 3.19 -9.90 -10.56
N ALA A 118 2.50 -10.83 -11.21
CA ALA A 118 2.31 -12.16 -10.65
C ALA A 118 3.66 -12.84 -10.39
N PRO A 119 3.89 -13.42 -9.19
CA PRO A 119 5.16 -14.06 -8.90
C PRO A 119 5.46 -15.25 -9.80
N VAL A 120 6.72 -15.36 -10.22
CA VAL A 120 7.27 -16.50 -10.98
C VAL A 120 8.50 -17.00 -10.23
N ASP A 121 8.55 -18.29 -9.91
CA ASP A 121 9.69 -18.93 -9.22
C ASP A 121 10.17 -18.21 -7.95
N ALA A 122 9.23 -17.75 -7.10
CA ALA A 122 9.52 -16.98 -5.89
C ALA A 122 10.15 -15.59 -6.11
N HIS A 123 10.07 -15.07 -7.33
CA HIS A 123 10.45 -13.71 -7.70
C HIS A 123 9.25 -12.92 -8.21
N THR A 124 9.23 -11.62 -7.97
CA THR A 124 8.31 -10.68 -8.63
C THR A 124 9.00 -9.36 -8.88
N SER A 125 8.60 -8.68 -9.95
CA SER A 125 9.10 -7.37 -10.34
C SER A 125 7.94 -6.39 -10.50
N GLY A 126 8.27 -5.11 -10.53
CA GLY A 126 7.26 -4.08 -10.60
C GLY A 126 7.78 -2.68 -10.46
N ASN A 127 6.88 -1.78 -10.07
CA ASN A 127 7.20 -0.39 -9.80
C ASN A 127 6.85 -0.01 -8.37
N LEU A 128 7.70 0.80 -7.75
CA LEU A 128 7.41 1.49 -6.51
C LEU A 128 7.15 2.97 -6.79
N HIS A 129 5.97 3.43 -6.42
CA HIS A 129 5.55 4.82 -6.51
C HIS A 129 5.60 5.48 -5.14
N LEU A 130 6.40 6.54 -4.99
CA LEU A 130 6.45 7.37 -3.79
C LEU A 130 5.67 8.66 -4.02
N LYS A 131 4.62 8.87 -3.21
CA LYS A 131 3.63 9.93 -3.38
C LYS A 131 3.58 10.86 -2.17
N SER A 132 3.26 12.13 -2.41
CA SER A 132 3.01 13.14 -1.39
C SER A 132 1.51 13.29 -1.07
N ASN A 133 0.61 12.77 -1.91
CA ASN A 133 -0.84 12.80 -1.72
C ASN A 133 -1.56 11.60 -2.37
N GLY A 134 -2.81 11.36 -1.97
CA GLY A 134 -3.60 10.18 -2.39
C GLY A 134 -4.41 10.34 -3.68
N VAL A 135 -4.29 11.47 -4.39
CA VAL A 135 -5.06 11.74 -5.61
C VAL A 135 -4.10 11.85 -6.79
N PHE A 136 -3.82 13.07 -7.24
CA PHE A 136 -2.91 13.36 -8.33
C PHE A 136 -1.64 14.03 -7.77
N ASP A 137 -0.47 13.46 -8.08
CA ASP A 137 0.80 13.92 -7.55
C ASP A 137 1.80 14.23 -8.68
N PHE A 138 1.97 15.53 -8.98
CA PHE A 138 2.97 16.01 -9.95
C PHE A 138 4.41 15.75 -9.52
N THR A 139 4.63 15.46 -8.25
CA THR A 139 5.95 15.21 -7.68
C THR A 139 6.23 13.73 -7.50
N LEU A 140 5.35 12.84 -8.00
CA LEU A 140 5.49 11.39 -7.91
C LEU A 140 6.92 10.95 -8.29
N ARG A 141 7.53 10.10 -7.46
CA ARG A 141 8.78 9.43 -7.81
C ARG A 141 8.52 7.97 -8.09
N VAL A 142 8.93 7.53 -9.28
CA VAL A 142 8.77 6.14 -9.73
C VAL A 142 10.12 5.46 -9.64
N CYS A 143 10.10 4.24 -9.14
CA CYS A 143 11.26 3.39 -8.96
C CYS A 143 10.97 2.02 -9.57
N GLY A 144 11.96 1.39 -10.21
CA GLY A 144 11.90 -0.04 -10.48
C GLY A 144 12.00 -0.82 -9.17
N LEU A 145 11.33 -1.97 -9.09
CA LEU A 145 11.28 -2.79 -7.88
C LEU A 145 11.45 -4.25 -8.24
N GLU A 146 12.38 -4.93 -7.55
CA GLU A 146 12.60 -6.36 -7.66
C GLU A 146 12.51 -6.98 -6.26
N LEU A 147 11.75 -8.06 -6.11
CA LEU A 147 11.52 -8.74 -4.85
C LEU A 147 11.70 -10.25 -5.00
N ALA A 148 12.31 -10.86 -3.99
CA ALA A 148 12.42 -12.31 -3.82
C ALA A 148 11.76 -12.74 -2.52
N LYS A 149 11.01 -13.85 -2.58
CA LYS A 149 10.40 -14.46 -1.40
C LYS A 149 11.48 -15.04 -0.49
N GLN A 150 11.31 -14.90 0.83
CA GLN A 150 12.23 -15.44 1.85
C GLN A 150 11.81 -16.83 2.33
#